data_AF-A0A537S600-F1
#
_entry.id   AF-A0A537S600-F1
#
_cell.length_a   1.000
_cell.length_b   1.000
_cell.length_c   1.000
_cell.angle_alpha   90.00
_cell.angle_beta   90.00
_cell.angle_gamma   90.00
#
_symmetry.space_group_name_H-M   'P 1'
#
loop_
_entity.id
_entity.type
_entity.pdbx_description
1 polymer ?
#
loop_
_entity_poly.entity_id
_entity_poly.type
_entity_poly.pdbx_seq_one_letter_code
_entity_poly.pdbx_strand_id
1 'polypeptide(L)'
;MFSEWFTSGHYRTALGVAERFCTYAAKTTDPADAAIGDRLVGVALGALGDQAGARRRIERMLRSYVARRSHIIRFQYDQQLLARAYHSRILWLQGFADQAMRSVECNVVDPRASEHPVSLVVALLQSACPVALLVGNLALAERYIKTLMDLSARHALELWSVAGRCFAGVLLIKRGNTGTGLELLRTAFSRVPQNALSLLYTPFLAEIADALGRDGKTAEGLLAIDEALARSERTEERWCVAELLRVKGELLLREGVSQAATAAEEHFLRSLDWARRQGALSWELRTSTSLARLQHDQGRINEARNLLQPAYDRFSEGFETADVKTAKAYLDSWQ
;
A
#
# COMPACT_ATOMS: atom_id res chain seq x y z
N MET A 1 -23.52 2.05 5.54
CA MET A 1 -23.34 0.61 5.22
C MET A 1 -22.03 0.30 4.50
N PHE A 2 -21.79 0.58 3.21
CA PHE A 2 -20.48 0.19 2.59
C PHE A 2 -19.27 0.78 3.32
N SER A 3 -19.24 2.10 3.49
CA SER A 3 -18.07 2.79 4.08
C SER A 3 -17.76 2.27 5.48
N GLU A 4 -18.79 2.01 6.27
CA GLU A 4 -18.69 1.47 7.63
C GLU A 4 -18.05 0.08 7.67
N TRP A 5 -18.53 -0.85 6.84
CA TRP A 5 -17.92 -2.18 6.74
C TRP A 5 -16.48 -2.11 6.24
N PHE A 6 -16.22 -1.25 5.24
CA PHE A 6 -14.91 -1.09 4.65
C PHE A 6 -13.90 -0.47 5.63
N THR A 7 -14.26 0.61 6.33
CA THR A 7 -13.37 1.25 7.30
C THR A 7 -13.10 0.36 8.50
N SER A 8 -14.07 -0.48 8.88
CA SER A 8 -13.96 -1.41 10.01
C SER A 8 -13.25 -2.73 9.65
N GLY A 9 -12.68 -2.85 8.45
CA GLY A 9 -11.90 -4.01 8.04
C GLY A 9 -12.70 -5.24 7.59
N HIS A 10 -14.00 -5.12 7.35
CA HIS A 10 -14.86 -6.22 6.87
C HIS A 10 -14.96 -6.17 5.34
N TYR A 11 -13.83 -6.35 4.64
CA TYR A 11 -13.73 -6.10 3.21
C TYR A 11 -14.61 -7.02 2.35
N ARG A 12 -14.78 -8.28 2.74
CA ARG A 12 -15.67 -9.24 2.07
C ARG A 12 -17.14 -8.84 2.17
N THR A 13 -17.57 -8.45 3.37
CA THR A 13 -18.92 -7.93 3.59
C THR A 13 -19.14 -6.64 2.79
N ALA A 14 -18.14 -5.75 2.77
CA ALA A 14 -18.18 -4.54 1.96
C ALA A 14 -18.32 -4.85 0.46
N LEU A 15 -17.62 -5.87 -0.04
CA LEU A 15 -17.77 -6.36 -1.43
C LEU A 15 -19.21 -6.80 -1.71
N GLY A 16 -19.80 -7.65 -0.86
CA GLY A 16 -21.19 -8.10 -1.04
C GLY A 16 -22.20 -6.95 -1.02
N VAL A 17 -21.97 -5.92 -0.19
CA VAL A 17 -22.78 -4.68 -0.20
C VAL A 17 -22.60 -3.90 -1.50
N ALA A 18 -21.37 -3.78 -2.02
CA ALA A 18 -21.09 -3.10 -3.27
C ALA A 18 -21.71 -3.81 -4.48
N GLU A 19 -21.71 -5.15 -4.49
CA GLU A 19 -22.37 -5.95 -5.54
C GLU A 19 -23.88 -5.78 -5.50
N ARG A 20 -24.50 -5.82 -4.32
CA ARG A 20 -25.92 -5.49 -4.16
C ARG A 20 -26.23 -4.09 -4.66
N PHE A 21 -25.38 -3.12 -4.35
CA PHE A 21 -25.52 -1.75 -4.85
C PHE A 21 -25.51 -1.71 -6.39
N CYS A 22 -24.62 -2.47 -7.05
CA CYS A 22 -24.60 -2.56 -8.52
C CYS A 22 -25.92 -3.10 -9.08
N THR A 23 -26.52 -4.11 -8.45
CA THR A 23 -27.82 -4.69 -8.86
C THR A 23 -28.95 -3.66 -8.79
N TYR A 24 -28.92 -2.77 -7.79
CA TYR A 24 -29.90 -1.68 -7.69
C TYR A 24 -29.60 -0.54 -8.66
N ALA A 25 -28.33 -0.16 -8.81
CA ALA A 25 -27.87 0.88 -9.74
C ALA A 25 -28.23 0.55 -11.19
N ALA A 26 -28.25 -0.73 -11.58
CA ALA A 26 -28.69 -1.15 -12.90
C ALA A 26 -30.17 -0.83 -13.21
N LYS A 27 -30.97 -0.53 -12.18
CA LYS A 27 -32.40 -0.19 -12.29
C LYS A 27 -32.65 1.32 -12.19
N THR A 28 -31.62 2.14 -11.94
CA THR A 28 -31.76 3.59 -11.83
C THR A 28 -31.50 4.27 -13.17
N THR A 29 -32.00 5.49 -13.32
CA THR A 29 -31.82 6.31 -14.53
C THR A 29 -30.56 7.17 -14.48
N ASP A 30 -29.90 7.29 -13.32
CA ASP A 30 -28.68 8.08 -13.19
C ASP A 30 -27.44 7.23 -13.54
N PRO A 31 -26.73 7.51 -14.65
CA PRO A 31 -25.54 6.76 -15.04
C PRO A 31 -24.41 6.83 -14.00
N ALA A 32 -24.44 7.81 -13.09
CA ALA A 32 -23.48 7.93 -12.01
C ALA A 32 -23.56 6.77 -11.00
N ASP A 33 -24.76 6.21 -10.77
CA ASP A 33 -24.92 5.13 -9.80
C ASP A 33 -24.12 3.88 -10.24
N ALA A 34 -24.18 3.51 -11.53
CA ALA A 34 -23.42 2.37 -12.06
C ALA A 34 -21.90 2.58 -11.90
N ALA A 35 -21.41 3.78 -12.22
CA ALA A 35 -20.00 4.11 -12.06
C ALA A 35 -19.54 4.12 -10.59
N ILE A 36 -20.38 4.60 -9.66
CA ILE A 36 -20.09 4.54 -8.23
C ILE A 36 -20.04 3.09 -7.76
N GLY A 37 -20.93 2.22 -8.24
CA GLY A 37 -20.92 0.79 -7.94
C GLY A 37 -19.60 0.14 -8.35
N ASP A 38 -19.06 0.52 -9.51
CA ASP A 38 -17.75 0.08 -9.97
C ASP A 38 -16.61 0.51 -9.06
N ARG A 39 -16.63 1.75 -8.57
CA ARG A 39 -15.65 2.20 -7.59
C ARG A 39 -15.71 1.35 -6.31
N LEU A 40 -16.91 1.14 -5.78
CA LEU A 40 -17.10 0.40 -4.52
C LEU A 40 -16.58 -1.04 -4.63
N VAL A 41 -16.96 -1.74 -5.71
CA VAL A 41 -16.48 -3.10 -5.97
C VAL A 41 -14.96 -3.09 -6.19
N GLY A 42 -14.44 -2.15 -7.00
CA GLY A 42 -13.01 -2.09 -7.29
C GLY A 42 -12.15 -1.88 -6.04
N VAL A 43 -12.58 -1.01 -5.13
CA VAL A 43 -11.87 -0.75 -3.87
C VAL A 43 -11.91 -1.96 -2.93
N ALA A 44 -13.05 -2.66 -2.83
CA ALA A 44 -13.17 -3.87 -2.03
C ALA A 44 -12.32 -5.03 -2.59
N LEU A 45 -12.33 -5.24 -3.91
CA LEU A 45 -11.46 -6.22 -4.58
C LEU A 45 -9.98 -5.92 -4.33
N GLY A 46 -9.59 -4.63 -4.42
CA GLY A 46 -8.22 -4.20 -4.18
C GLY A 46 -7.76 -4.55 -2.77
N ALA A 47 -8.59 -4.30 -1.75
CA ALA A 47 -8.31 -4.69 -0.36
C ALA A 47 -8.15 -6.22 -0.19
N LEU A 48 -9.02 -6.99 -0.84
CA LEU A 48 -9.02 -8.46 -0.85
C LEU A 48 -7.90 -9.09 -1.70
N GLY A 49 -7.07 -8.27 -2.34
CA GLY A 49 -5.88 -8.73 -3.08
C GLY A 49 -6.08 -8.89 -4.59
N ASP A 50 -7.29 -8.81 -5.13
CA ASP A 50 -7.53 -8.91 -6.58
C ASP A 50 -7.25 -7.56 -7.27
N GLN A 51 -5.98 -7.26 -7.52
CA GLN A 51 -5.56 -5.98 -8.11
C GLN A 51 -6.02 -5.85 -9.57
N ALA A 52 -6.05 -6.96 -10.32
CA ALA A 52 -6.49 -6.96 -11.71
C ALA A 52 -7.99 -6.66 -11.82
N GLY A 53 -8.82 -7.31 -11.01
CA GLY A 53 -10.25 -7.02 -10.91
C GLY A 53 -10.51 -5.60 -10.42
N ALA A 54 -9.78 -5.16 -9.39
CA ALA A 54 -9.86 -3.80 -8.87
C ALA A 54 -9.61 -2.74 -9.94
N ARG A 55 -8.52 -2.88 -10.70
CA ARG A 55 -8.17 -1.98 -11.81
C ARG A 55 -9.26 -1.91 -12.86
N ARG A 56 -9.74 -3.06 -13.34
CA ARG A 56 -10.79 -3.11 -14.37
C ARG A 56 -12.05 -2.34 -13.96
N ARG A 57 -12.49 -2.50 -12.71
CA ARG A 57 -13.68 -1.81 -12.19
C ARG A 57 -13.42 -0.31 -12.04
N ILE A 58 -12.29 0.09 -11.48
CA ILE A 58 -11.96 1.51 -11.29
C ILE A 58 -11.79 2.23 -12.63
N GLU A 59 -11.12 1.63 -13.61
CA GLU A 59 -11.00 2.19 -14.97
C GLU A 59 -12.36 2.31 -15.66
N ARG A 60 -13.28 1.35 -15.45
CA ARG A 60 -14.65 1.44 -15.97
C ARG A 60 -15.39 2.65 -15.41
N MET A 61 -15.26 2.92 -14.10
CA MET A 61 -15.78 4.16 -13.51
C MET A 61 -15.11 5.39 -14.13
N LEU A 62 -13.78 5.43 -14.20
CA LEU A 62 -13.05 6.62 -14.64
C LEU A 62 -13.35 7.00 -16.09
N ARG A 63 -13.75 6.03 -16.94
CA ARG A 63 -14.18 6.28 -18.33
C ARG A 63 -15.57 6.89 -18.45
N SER A 64 -16.50 6.58 -17.54
CA SER A 64 -17.92 6.94 -17.68
C SER A 64 -18.40 8.01 -16.68
N TYR A 65 -17.69 8.20 -15.57
CA TYR A 65 -18.13 9.09 -14.50
C TYR A 65 -17.85 10.56 -14.79
N VAL A 66 -18.92 11.36 -14.79
CA VAL A 66 -18.84 12.82 -14.79
C VAL A 66 -19.14 13.32 -13.38
N ALA A 67 -18.19 14.03 -12.78
CA ALA A 67 -18.35 14.57 -11.42
C ALA A 67 -19.49 15.60 -11.37
N ARG A 68 -20.36 15.48 -10.37
CA ARG A 68 -21.45 16.44 -10.09
C ARG A 68 -21.44 16.79 -8.61
N ARG A 69 -21.68 18.06 -8.28
CA ARG A 69 -21.73 18.55 -6.89
C ARG A 69 -22.76 17.81 -6.03
N SER A 70 -23.89 17.41 -6.62
CA SER A 70 -24.91 16.59 -5.96
C SER A 70 -24.38 15.24 -5.47
N HIS A 71 -23.42 14.64 -6.18
CA HIS A 71 -22.80 13.38 -5.76
C HIS A 71 -21.87 13.58 -4.56
N ILE A 72 -21.15 14.70 -4.51
CA ILE A 72 -20.30 15.04 -3.36
C ILE A 72 -21.17 15.22 -2.12
N ILE A 73 -22.31 15.90 -2.23
CA ILE A 73 -23.25 16.07 -1.11
C ILE A 73 -23.82 14.70 -0.67
N ARG A 74 -24.23 13.87 -1.63
CA ARG A 74 -24.84 12.54 -1.36
C ARG A 74 -23.85 11.54 -0.76
N PHE A 75 -22.59 11.55 -1.21
CA PHE A 75 -21.58 10.55 -0.86
C PHE A 75 -20.41 11.09 -0.03
N GLN A 76 -20.47 12.37 0.37
CA GLN A 76 -19.52 13.11 1.22
C GLN A 76 -18.10 13.29 0.66
N TYR A 77 -17.81 12.73 -0.51
CA TYR A 77 -16.50 12.79 -1.13
C TYR A 77 -16.62 12.92 -2.65
N ASP A 78 -15.63 13.56 -3.26
CA ASP A 78 -15.40 13.44 -4.70
C ASP A 78 -15.08 11.98 -5.06
N GLN A 79 -16.02 11.34 -5.76
CA GLN A 79 -15.89 9.93 -6.14
C GLN A 79 -14.77 9.71 -7.16
N GLN A 80 -14.57 10.67 -8.07
CA GLN A 80 -13.53 10.60 -9.09
C GLN A 80 -12.15 10.67 -8.44
N LEU A 81 -11.97 11.60 -7.49
CA LEU A 81 -10.72 11.75 -6.75
C LEU A 81 -10.37 10.49 -5.95
N LEU A 82 -11.36 9.93 -5.22
CA LEU A 82 -11.16 8.67 -4.50
C LEU A 82 -10.77 7.53 -5.43
N ALA A 83 -11.46 7.39 -6.57
CA ALA A 83 -11.16 6.37 -7.55
C ALA A 83 -9.74 6.48 -8.09
N ARG A 84 -9.28 7.69 -8.44
CA ARG A 84 -7.91 7.93 -8.89
C ARG A 84 -6.87 7.65 -7.79
N ALA A 85 -7.19 7.97 -6.53
CA ALA A 85 -6.32 7.66 -5.39
C ALA A 85 -6.12 6.14 -5.21
N TYR A 86 -7.18 5.34 -5.27
CA TYR A 86 -7.05 3.89 -5.22
C TYR A 86 -6.37 3.33 -6.48
N HIS A 87 -6.66 3.91 -7.64
CA HIS A 87 -6.05 3.51 -8.91
C HIS A 87 -4.53 3.68 -8.90
N SER A 88 -4.00 4.77 -8.35
CA SER A 88 -2.55 5.00 -8.33
C SER A 88 -1.81 3.93 -7.52
N ARG A 89 -2.37 3.48 -6.39
CA ARG A 89 -1.77 2.39 -5.62
C ARG A 89 -1.82 1.06 -6.36
N ILE A 90 -2.94 0.78 -7.05
CA ILE A 90 -3.07 -0.44 -7.87
C ILE A 90 -2.05 -0.42 -9.02
N LEU A 91 -1.89 0.73 -9.69
CA LEU A 91 -0.87 0.91 -10.73
C LEU A 91 0.53 0.64 -10.17
N TRP A 92 0.85 1.22 -9.02
CA TRP A 92 2.13 0.98 -8.36
C TRP A 92 2.31 -0.52 -8.05
N LEU A 93 1.33 -1.18 -7.42
CA LEU A 93 1.38 -2.61 -7.12
C LEU A 93 1.67 -3.45 -8.37
N GLN A 94 1.07 -3.09 -9.51
CA GLN A 94 1.22 -3.79 -10.79
C GLN A 94 2.51 -3.44 -11.55
N GLY A 95 3.43 -2.65 -10.97
CA GLY A 95 4.71 -2.28 -11.60
C GLY A 95 4.66 -1.03 -12.47
N PHE A 96 3.55 -0.29 -12.49
CA PHE A 96 3.39 0.96 -13.25
C PHE A 96 3.63 2.18 -12.35
N ALA A 97 4.86 2.32 -11.85
CA ALA A 97 5.20 3.34 -10.86
C ALA A 97 5.16 4.77 -11.41
N ASP A 98 5.55 5.00 -12.66
CA ASP A 98 5.54 6.34 -13.25
C ASP A 98 4.11 6.81 -13.50
N GLN A 99 3.23 5.92 -13.96
CA GLN A 99 1.79 6.20 -14.07
C GLN A 99 1.15 6.44 -12.70
N ALA A 100 1.52 5.65 -11.69
CA ALA A 100 1.04 5.85 -10.33
C ALA A 100 1.40 7.25 -9.81
N MET A 101 2.66 7.67 -9.97
CA MET A 101 3.14 8.98 -9.53
C MET A 101 2.52 10.14 -10.31
N ARG A 102 2.39 10.02 -11.64
CA ARG A 102 1.64 11.02 -12.44
C ARG A 102 0.21 11.18 -11.96
N SER A 103 -0.48 10.06 -11.69
CA SER A 103 -1.85 10.09 -11.15
C SER A 103 -1.92 10.78 -9.79
N VAL A 104 -0.98 10.47 -8.87
CA VAL A 104 -0.86 11.13 -7.56
C VAL A 104 -0.72 12.64 -7.72
N GLU A 105 0.24 13.10 -8.53
CA GLU A 105 0.52 14.52 -8.72
C GLU A 105 -0.69 15.25 -9.29
N CYS A 106 -1.32 14.70 -10.33
CA CYS A 106 -2.54 15.26 -10.91
C CYS A 106 -3.68 15.37 -9.90
N ASN A 107 -3.79 14.43 -8.95
CA ASN A 107 -4.85 14.46 -7.92
C ASN A 107 -4.58 15.51 -6.84
N VAL A 108 -3.32 15.71 -6.46
CA VAL A 108 -2.95 16.67 -5.40
C VAL A 108 -3.04 18.11 -5.91
N VAL A 109 -2.71 18.36 -7.18
CA VAL A 109 -2.78 19.70 -7.78
C VAL A 109 -4.12 20.04 -8.45
N ASP A 110 -5.09 19.12 -8.45
CA ASP A 110 -6.40 19.34 -9.05
C ASP A 110 -7.09 20.55 -8.37
N PRO A 111 -7.44 21.62 -9.11
CA PRO A 111 -8.12 22.77 -8.52
C PRO A 111 -9.42 22.38 -7.80
N ARG A 112 -10.11 21.34 -8.26
CA ARG A 112 -11.33 20.81 -7.62
C ARG A 112 -11.04 20.19 -6.25
N ALA A 113 -9.82 19.67 -6.04
CA ALA A 113 -9.41 19.16 -4.74
C ALA A 113 -9.30 20.29 -3.69
N SER A 114 -9.00 21.52 -4.15
CA SER A 114 -8.97 22.70 -3.27
C SER A 114 -10.37 23.18 -2.86
N GLU A 115 -11.40 22.86 -3.65
CA GLU A 115 -12.81 23.14 -3.30
C GLU A 115 -13.39 22.15 -2.28
N HIS A 116 -12.70 21.02 -2.04
CA HIS A 116 -13.12 20.01 -1.05
C HIS A 116 -11.94 19.48 -0.23
N PRO A 117 -11.49 20.23 0.80
CA PRO A 117 -10.29 19.91 1.58
C PRO A 117 -10.27 18.50 2.19
N VAL A 118 -11.44 18.01 2.61
CA VAL A 118 -11.61 16.64 3.12
C VAL A 118 -11.26 15.59 2.07
N SER A 119 -11.65 15.78 0.81
CA SER A 119 -11.31 14.85 -0.27
C SER A 119 -9.83 14.89 -0.58
N LEU A 120 -9.21 16.07 -0.56
CA LEU A 120 -7.76 16.21 -0.73
C LEU A 120 -6.99 15.48 0.38
N VAL A 121 -7.41 15.61 1.64
CA VAL A 121 -6.76 14.86 2.73
C VAL A 121 -6.86 13.35 2.52
N VAL A 122 -8.02 12.83 2.11
CA VAL A 122 -8.15 11.39 1.82
C VAL A 122 -7.26 10.97 0.64
N ALA A 123 -7.11 11.79 -0.39
CA ALA A 123 -6.20 11.54 -1.50
C ALA A 123 -4.73 11.53 -1.04
N LEU A 124 -4.32 12.48 -0.19
CA LEU A 124 -2.98 12.48 0.41
C LEU A 124 -2.73 11.22 1.25
N LEU A 125 -3.71 10.86 2.07
CA LEU A 125 -3.66 9.74 3.01
C LEU A 125 -3.59 8.38 2.31
N GLN A 126 -4.46 8.13 1.33
CA GLN A 126 -4.62 6.81 0.69
C GLN A 126 -3.72 6.61 -0.53
N SER A 127 -3.15 7.69 -1.07
CA SER A 127 -2.43 7.65 -2.34
C SER A 127 -1.11 8.41 -2.27
N ALA A 128 -1.12 9.74 -2.05
CA ALA A 128 0.09 10.53 -2.26
C ALA A 128 1.24 10.17 -1.30
N CYS A 129 0.97 10.16 0.01
CA CYS A 129 1.96 9.77 1.03
C CYS A 129 2.46 8.33 0.86
N PRO A 130 1.58 7.30 0.82
CA PRO A 130 2.05 5.92 0.72
C PRO A 130 2.76 5.65 -0.60
N VAL A 131 2.24 6.10 -1.74
CA VAL A 131 2.89 5.82 -3.04
C VAL A 131 4.26 6.50 -3.13
N ALA A 132 4.40 7.75 -2.68
CA ALA A 132 5.69 8.45 -2.66
C ALA A 132 6.73 7.73 -1.79
N LEU A 133 6.33 7.20 -0.63
CA LEU A 133 7.19 6.39 0.24
C LEU A 133 7.53 5.04 -0.40
N LEU A 134 6.57 4.40 -1.07
CA LEU A 134 6.74 3.10 -1.72
C LEU A 134 7.69 3.16 -2.92
N VAL A 135 7.63 4.22 -3.73
CA VAL A 135 8.59 4.42 -4.83
C VAL A 135 9.96 4.89 -4.36
N GLY A 136 10.09 5.34 -3.10
CA GLY A 136 11.32 5.86 -2.54
C GLY A 136 11.60 7.34 -2.85
N ASN A 137 10.60 8.09 -3.32
CA ASN A 137 10.73 9.54 -3.54
C ASN A 137 10.49 10.28 -2.22
N LEU A 138 11.48 10.24 -1.34
CA LEU A 138 11.38 10.74 0.03
C LEU A 138 11.19 12.26 0.10
N ALA A 139 11.71 13.01 -0.87
CA ALA A 139 11.51 14.46 -0.95
C ALA A 139 10.04 14.81 -1.24
N LEU A 140 9.39 14.07 -2.14
CA LEU A 140 7.99 14.28 -2.45
C LEU A 140 7.08 13.75 -1.31
N ALA A 141 7.45 12.63 -0.70
CA ALA A 141 6.77 12.12 0.49
C ALA A 141 6.74 13.16 1.62
N GLU A 142 7.87 13.81 1.91
CA GLU A 142 7.94 14.90 2.90
C GLU A 142 6.98 16.04 2.59
N ARG A 143 6.91 16.49 1.33
CA ARG A 143 5.98 17.54 0.91
C ARG A 143 4.53 17.12 1.15
N TYR A 144 4.14 15.92 0.73
CA TYR A 144 2.77 15.43 0.90
C TYR A 144 2.40 15.21 2.36
N ILE A 145 3.32 14.70 3.18
CA ILE A 145 3.11 14.51 4.62
C ILE A 145 2.91 15.86 5.31
N LYS A 146 3.71 16.88 4.96
CA LYS A 146 3.53 18.24 5.47
C LYS A 146 2.15 18.80 5.10
N THR A 147 1.76 18.70 3.82
CA THR A 147 0.43 19.16 3.37
C THR A 147 -0.70 18.42 4.09
N LEU A 148 -0.58 17.11 4.27
CA LEU A 148 -1.54 16.28 5.00
C LEU A 148 -1.70 16.77 6.45
N MET A 149 -0.59 17.01 7.15
CA MET A 149 -0.61 17.49 8.54
C MET A 149 -1.20 18.89 8.65
N ASP A 150 -0.80 19.83 7.77
CA ASP A 150 -1.28 21.20 7.77
C ASP A 150 -2.80 21.26 7.52
N LEU A 151 -3.30 20.52 6.53
CA LEU A 151 -4.74 20.45 6.23
C LEU A 151 -5.52 19.77 7.35
N SER A 152 -5.01 18.67 7.89
CA SER A 152 -5.69 17.94 8.97
C SER A 152 -5.80 18.79 10.24
N ALA A 153 -4.77 19.57 10.56
CA ALA A 153 -4.79 20.50 11.70
C ALA A 153 -5.80 21.63 11.50
N ARG A 154 -5.83 22.25 10.31
CA ARG A 154 -6.77 23.35 9.99
C ARG A 154 -8.23 22.95 10.09
N HIS A 155 -8.55 21.68 9.82
CA HIS A 155 -9.91 21.16 9.81
C HIS A 155 -10.27 20.30 11.03
N ALA A 156 -9.43 20.28 12.08
CA ALA A 156 -9.62 19.48 13.30
C ALA A 156 -9.83 17.98 13.05
N LEU A 157 -9.10 17.42 12.07
CA LEU A 157 -9.19 16.01 11.67
C LEU A 157 -8.13 15.21 12.42
N GLU A 158 -8.39 14.93 13.70
CA GLU A 158 -7.40 14.39 14.63
C GLU A 158 -6.83 13.04 14.18
N LEU A 159 -7.68 12.11 13.75
CA LEU A 159 -7.23 10.80 13.27
C LEU A 159 -6.29 10.91 12.07
N TRP A 160 -6.51 11.90 11.20
CA TRP A 160 -5.72 12.10 9.98
C TRP A 160 -4.40 12.80 10.30
N SER A 161 -4.41 13.66 11.32
CA SER A 161 -3.20 14.23 11.91
C SER A 161 -2.31 13.14 12.52
N VAL A 162 -2.90 12.13 13.19
CA VAL A 162 -2.16 10.96 13.70
C VAL A 162 -1.55 10.16 12.55
N ALA A 163 -2.30 9.87 11.48
CA ALA A 163 -1.76 9.18 10.32
C ALA A 163 -0.62 9.95 9.63
N GLY A 164 -0.72 11.28 9.56
CA GLY A 164 0.37 12.14 9.07
C GLY A 164 1.65 11.97 9.89
N ARG A 165 1.55 11.90 11.23
CA ARG A 165 2.71 11.62 12.10
C ARG A 165 3.26 10.21 11.91
N CYS A 166 2.40 9.21 11.70
CA CYS A 166 2.86 7.86 11.36
C CYS A 166 3.69 7.88 10.06
N PHE A 167 3.20 8.54 9.00
CA PHE A 167 3.97 8.68 7.76
C PHE A 167 5.28 9.46 7.96
N ALA A 168 5.30 10.49 8.80
CA ALA A 168 6.54 11.20 9.14
C ALA A 168 7.56 10.29 9.83
N GLY A 169 7.11 9.40 10.73
CA GLY A 169 7.96 8.37 11.33
C GLY A 169 8.53 7.40 10.30
N VAL A 170 7.69 6.90 9.38
CA VAL A 170 8.13 6.06 8.26
C VAL A 170 9.14 6.78 7.36
N LEU A 171 8.92 8.06 7.04
CA LEU A 171 9.85 8.87 6.28
C LEU A 171 11.23 8.95 6.94
N LEU A 172 11.27 9.18 8.26
CA LEU A 172 12.53 9.21 9.02
C LEU A 172 13.25 7.85 9.01
N ILE A 173 12.51 6.75 9.18
CA ILE A 173 13.06 5.39 9.07
C ILE A 173 13.69 5.19 7.68
N LYS A 174 12.99 5.56 6.60
CA LYS A 174 13.49 5.41 5.23
C LYS A 174 14.66 6.34 4.89
N ARG A 175 14.86 7.43 5.65
CA ARG A 175 16.05 8.30 5.57
C ARG A 175 17.26 7.79 6.36
N GLY A 176 17.13 6.65 7.05
CA GLY A 176 18.19 6.08 7.89
C GLY A 176 18.16 6.53 9.36
N ASN A 177 17.24 7.43 9.74
CA ASN A 177 17.05 7.85 11.13
C ASN A 177 16.12 6.88 11.87
N THR A 178 16.48 5.59 11.87
CA THR A 178 15.62 4.47 12.31
C THR A 178 15.09 4.66 13.73
N GLY A 179 15.95 4.95 14.72
CA GLY A 179 15.54 5.08 16.12
C GLY A 179 14.51 6.20 16.35
N THR A 180 14.80 7.42 15.90
CA THR A 180 13.88 8.56 16.00
C THR A 180 12.59 8.34 15.22
N GLY A 181 12.68 7.77 14.02
CA GLY A 181 11.52 7.48 13.20
C GLY A 181 10.61 6.41 13.81
N LEU A 182 11.19 5.36 14.40
CA LEU A 182 10.47 4.30 15.11
C LEU A 182 9.77 4.85 16.36
N GLU A 183 10.43 5.69 17.14
CA GLU A 183 9.84 6.33 18.32
C GLU A 183 8.63 7.18 17.94
N LEU A 184 8.77 8.04 16.91
CA LEU A 184 7.68 8.87 16.40
C LEU A 184 6.51 8.01 15.89
N LEU A 185 6.82 6.97 15.10
CA LEU A 185 5.82 6.07 14.54
C LEU A 185 5.07 5.32 15.66
N ARG A 186 5.77 4.70 16.61
CA ARG A 186 5.14 3.97 17.74
C ARG A 186 4.28 4.89 18.60
N THR A 187 4.75 6.11 18.87
CA THR A 187 4.02 7.09 19.70
C THR A 187 2.74 7.55 19.02
N ALA A 188 2.78 7.80 17.71
CA ALA A 188 1.58 8.14 16.95
C ALA A 188 0.64 6.93 16.84
N PHE A 189 1.19 5.75 16.56
CA PHE A 189 0.43 4.53 16.27
C PHE A 189 -0.25 3.92 17.51
N SER A 190 0.34 4.03 18.71
CA SER A 190 -0.25 3.51 19.95
C SER A 190 -1.60 4.14 20.32
N ARG A 191 -1.90 5.31 19.76
CA ARG A 191 -3.15 6.05 19.94
C ARG A 191 -4.22 5.68 18.91
N VAL A 192 -3.91 4.80 17.96
CA VAL A 192 -4.79 4.41 16.86
C VAL A 192 -5.53 3.12 17.23
N PRO A 193 -6.88 3.13 17.30
CA PRO A 193 -7.65 1.91 17.44
C PRO A 193 -7.38 0.92 16.29
N GLN A 194 -7.40 -0.38 16.56
CA GLN A 194 -7.12 -1.39 15.53
C GLN A 194 -8.09 -1.33 14.33
N ASN A 195 -9.32 -0.87 14.50
CA ASN A 195 -10.29 -0.72 13.41
C ASN A 195 -10.25 0.67 12.76
N ALA A 196 -9.32 1.54 13.15
CA ALA A 196 -9.10 2.84 12.53
C ALA A 196 -8.07 2.73 11.39
N LEU A 197 -7.96 3.80 10.59
CA LEU A 197 -7.04 3.93 9.45
C LEU A 197 -7.20 2.92 8.30
N SER A 198 -8.17 2.00 8.38
CA SER A 198 -8.52 1.06 7.30
C SER A 198 -7.26 0.37 6.74
N LEU A 199 -7.00 0.50 5.43
CA LEU A 199 -5.88 -0.12 4.73
C LEU A 199 -4.48 0.43 5.12
N LEU A 200 -4.36 1.36 6.06
CA LEU A 200 -3.06 1.88 6.49
C LEU A 200 -2.55 1.23 7.79
N TYR A 201 -3.45 0.65 8.59
CA TYR A 201 -3.06 0.09 9.89
C TYR A 201 -2.04 -1.05 9.73
N THR A 202 -2.33 -2.01 8.87
CA THR A 202 -1.51 -3.20 8.65
C THR A 202 -0.13 -2.88 8.06
N PRO A 203 0.01 -1.99 7.04
CA PRO A 203 1.31 -1.51 6.59
C PRO A 203 2.12 -0.78 7.66
N PHE A 204 1.50 0.05 8.51
CA PHE A 204 2.24 0.71 9.59
C PHE A 204 2.80 -0.28 10.61
N LEU A 205 2.06 -1.36 10.93
CA LEU A 205 2.62 -2.45 11.74
C LEU A 205 3.84 -3.10 11.07
N ALA A 206 3.81 -3.30 9.76
CA ALA A 206 4.94 -3.86 9.02
C ALA A 206 6.17 -2.93 9.04
N GLU A 207 5.98 -1.62 8.87
CA GLU A 207 7.07 -0.63 8.97
C GLU A 207 7.64 -0.56 10.40
N ILE A 208 6.79 -0.67 11.44
CA ILE A 208 7.25 -0.80 12.83
C ILE A 208 8.09 -2.07 13.02
N ALA A 209 7.62 -3.20 12.50
CA ALA A 209 8.31 -4.47 12.62
C ALA A 209 9.69 -4.46 11.96
N ASP A 210 9.77 -3.98 10.71
CA ASP A 210 11.04 -3.84 9.98
C ASP A 210 12.00 -2.87 10.70
N ALA A 211 11.51 -1.73 11.19
CA ALA A 211 12.31 -0.78 11.93
C ALA A 211 12.84 -1.33 13.26
N LEU A 212 12.03 -2.11 14.00
CA LEU A 212 12.47 -2.81 15.20
C LEU A 212 13.61 -3.78 14.90
N GLY A 213 13.51 -4.55 13.82
CA GLY A 213 14.58 -5.43 13.36
C GLY A 213 15.88 -4.67 13.03
N ARG A 214 15.77 -3.52 12.35
CA ARG A 214 16.93 -2.66 12.05
C ARG A 214 17.55 -2.01 13.29
N ASP A 215 16.76 -1.81 14.35
CA ASP A 215 17.20 -1.30 15.66
C ASP A 215 17.71 -2.42 16.59
N GLY A 216 17.88 -3.65 16.09
CA GLY A 216 18.36 -4.80 16.86
C GLY A 216 17.32 -5.45 17.78
N LYS A 217 16.09 -4.95 17.79
CA LYS A 217 14.96 -5.48 18.58
C LYS A 217 14.18 -6.52 17.79
N THR A 218 14.88 -7.50 17.22
CA THR A 218 14.31 -8.47 16.27
C THR A 218 13.13 -9.25 16.84
N ALA A 219 13.19 -9.67 18.11
CA ALA A 219 12.09 -10.38 18.77
C ALA A 219 10.80 -9.53 18.86
N GLU A 220 10.90 -8.25 19.21
CA GLU A 220 9.76 -7.33 19.17
C GLU A 220 9.24 -7.15 17.73
N GLY A 221 10.14 -7.09 16.75
CA GLY A 221 9.80 -7.03 15.33
C GLY A 221 9.01 -8.25 14.87
N LEU A 222 9.42 -9.45 15.28
CA LEU A 222 8.74 -10.71 14.96
C LEU A 222 7.31 -10.75 15.55
N LEU A 223 7.13 -10.31 16.80
CA LEU A 223 5.79 -10.17 17.39
C LEU A 223 4.91 -9.18 16.62
N ALA A 224 5.47 -8.04 16.21
CA ALA A 224 4.73 -7.02 15.47
C ALA A 224 4.31 -7.50 14.07
N ILE A 225 5.18 -8.21 13.35
CA ILE A 225 4.84 -8.75 12.02
C ILE A 225 3.85 -9.92 12.11
N ASP A 226 3.91 -10.72 13.17
CA ASP A 226 2.94 -11.79 13.42
C ASP A 226 1.54 -11.25 13.71
N GLU A 227 1.43 -10.15 14.46
CA GLU A 227 0.14 -9.47 14.63
C GLU A 227 -0.38 -8.91 13.29
N ALA A 228 0.49 -8.34 12.45
CA ALA A 228 0.09 -7.85 11.13
C ALA A 228 -0.44 -8.98 10.23
N LEU A 229 0.22 -10.15 10.23
CA LEU A 229 -0.20 -11.34 9.50
C LEU A 229 -1.52 -11.91 10.05
N ALA A 230 -1.65 -12.04 11.37
CA ALA A 230 -2.87 -12.51 12.02
C ALA A 230 -4.06 -11.57 11.73
N ARG A 231 -3.82 -10.27 11.69
CA ARG A 231 -4.83 -9.28 11.29
C ARG A 231 -5.22 -9.41 9.82
N SER A 232 -4.24 -9.54 8.91
CA SER A 232 -4.50 -9.75 7.49
C SER A 232 -5.36 -11.00 7.26
N GLU A 233 -5.11 -12.07 8.03
CA GLU A 233 -5.93 -13.28 8.00
C GLU A 233 -7.36 -13.02 8.48
N ARG A 234 -7.52 -12.43 9.68
CA ARG A 234 -8.85 -12.15 10.29
C ARG A 234 -9.73 -11.22 9.46
N THR A 235 -9.14 -10.22 8.81
CA THR A 235 -9.87 -9.18 8.06
C THR A 235 -9.94 -9.46 6.57
N GLU A 236 -9.20 -10.46 6.09
CA GLU A 236 -8.94 -10.69 4.67
C GLU A 236 -8.29 -9.47 3.97
N GLU A 237 -7.54 -8.64 4.69
CA GLU A 237 -6.74 -7.57 4.10
C GLU A 237 -5.54 -8.16 3.36
N ARG A 238 -5.74 -8.63 2.13
CA ARG A 238 -4.69 -9.37 1.41
C ARG A 238 -3.75 -8.47 0.62
N TRP A 239 -4.13 -7.25 0.24
CA TRP A 239 -3.36 -6.41 -0.69
C TRP A 239 -1.87 -6.20 -0.36
N CYS A 240 -1.48 -6.29 0.92
CA CYS A 240 -0.10 -6.13 1.39
C CYS A 240 0.53 -7.43 1.95
N VAL A 241 -0.16 -8.58 1.92
CA VAL A 241 0.31 -9.83 2.57
C VAL A 241 1.66 -10.31 2.04
N ALA A 242 1.96 -10.07 0.76
CA ALA A 242 3.25 -10.37 0.17
C ALA A 242 4.37 -9.61 0.91
N GLU A 243 4.18 -8.32 1.16
CA GLU A 243 5.15 -7.51 1.90
C GLU A 243 5.25 -7.95 3.37
N LEU A 244 4.14 -8.33 4.01
CA LEU A 244 4.17 -8.82 5.39
C LEU A 244 5.03 -10.09 5.54
N LEU A 245 4.84 -11.04 4.62
CA LEU A 245 5.62 -12.29 4.59
C LEU A 245 7.10 -12.01 4.29
N ARG A 246 7.40 -11.07 3.40
CA ARG A 246 8.77 -10.66 3.10
C ARG A 246 9.45 -10.04 4.32
N VAL A 247 8.78 -9.11 5.01
CA VAL A 247 9.32 -8.49 6.24
C VAL A 247 9.58 -9.55 7.31
N LYS A 248 8.69 -10.54 7.46
CA LYS A 248 8.92 -11.66 8.39
C LYS A 248 10.17 -12.46 8.02
N GLY A 249 10.36 -12.80 6.73
CA GLY A 249 11.58 -13.47 6.27
C GLY A 249 12.85 -12.66 6.57
N GLU A 250 12.82 -11.36 6.31
CA GLU A 250 13.93 -10.44 6.63
C GLU A 250 14.22 -10.34 8.14
N LEU A 251 13.21 -10.43 9.00
CA LEU A 251 13.39 -10.44 10.46
C LEU A 251 14.00 -11.77 10.94
N LEU A 252 13.56 -12.91 10.40
CA LEU A 252 14.12 -14.21 10.71
C LEU A 252 15.62 -14.27 10.36
N LEU A 253 16.03 -13.72 9.22
CA LEU A 253 17.45 -13.62 8.87
C LEU A 253 18.27 -12.81 9.89
N ARG A 254 17.68 -11.78 10.51
CA ARG A 254 18.34 -10.95 11.54
C ARG A 254 18.39 -11.61 12.91
N GLU A 255 17.46 -12.50 13.21
CA GLU A 255 17.42 -13.22 14.49
C GLU A 255 18.65 -14.13 14.63
N GLY A 256 19.16 -14.65 13.51
CA GLY A 256 20.44 -15.36 13.45
C GLY A 256 20.44 -16.73 14.15
N VAL A 257 19.25 -17.28 14.44
CA VAL A 257 19.10 -18.62 15.03
C VAL A 257 19.37 -19.73 14.02
N SER A 258 19.67 -20.93 14.51
CA SER A 258 19.77 -22.14 13.68
C SER A 258 18.51 -22.29 12.82
N GLN A 259 18.69 -22.56 11.52
CA GLN A 259 17.61 -22.66 10.50
C GLN A 259 16.92 -21.34 10.11
N ALA A 260 17.37 -20.17 10.59
CA ALA A 260 16.84 -18.87 10.19
C ALA A 260 16.79 -18.68 8.66
N ALA A 261 17.84 -19.14 7.97
CA ALA A 261 17.93 -19.10 6.51
C ALA A 261 16.80 -19.89 5.82
N THR A 262 16.56 -21.13 6.22
CA THR A 262 15.51 -21.99 5.66
C THR A 262 14.13 -21.41 5.95
N ALA A 263 13.88 -20.99 7.20
CA ALA A 263 12.61 -20.38 7.58
C ALA A 263 12.34 -19.07 6.82
N ALA A 264 13.37 -18.24 6.60
CA ALA A 264 13.25 -17.03 5.81
C ALA A 264 12.95 -17.32 4.33
N GLU A 265 13.64 -18.30 3.73
CA GLU A 265 13.41 -18.74 2.36
C GLU A 265 11.95 -19.22 2.16
N GLU A 266 11.40 -19.99 3.09
CA GLU A 266 9.99 -20.39 3.06
C GLU A 266 9.03 -19.19 3.07
N HIS A 267 9.31 -18.17 3.89
CA HIS A 267 8.48 -16.96 3.94
C HIS A 267 8.60 -16.13 2.67
N PHE A 268 9.78 -16.04 2.06
CA PHE A 268 9.96 -15.39 0.77
C PHE A 268 9.24 -16.12 -0.36
N LEU A 269 9.29 -17.45 -0.39
CA LEU A 269 8.56 -18.24 -1.39
C LEU A 269 7.04 -18.05 -1.27
N ARG A 270 6.50 -18.04 -0.03
CA ARG A 270 5.09 -17.72 0.22
C ARG A 270 4.74 -16.29 -0.17
N SER A 271 5.65 -15.33 0.08
CA SER A 271 5.48 -13.94 -0.34
C SER A 271 5.40 -13.82 -1.87
N LEU A 272 6.27 -14.52 -2.62
CA LEU A 272 6.24 -14.56 -4.08
C LEU A 272 4.95 -15.17 -4.64
N ASP A 273 4.50 -16.28 -4.07
CA ASP A 273 3.22 -16.89 -4.44
C ASP A 273 2.05 -15.91 -4.26
N TRP A 274 1.99 -15.21 -3.13
CA TRP A 274 0.99 -14.17 -2.91
C TRP A 274 1.12 -12.98 -3.87
N ALA A 275 2.33 -12.47 -4.09
CA ALA A 275 2.55 -11.36 -5.02
C ALA A 275 2.03 -11.70 -6.42
N ARG A 276 2.28 -12.93 -6.89
CA ARG A 276 1.81 -13.43 -8.19
C ARG A 276 0.29 -13.58 -8.22
N ARG A 277 -0.32 -14.18 -7.19
CA ARG A 277 -1.80 -14.31 -7.07
C ARG A 277 -2.50 -12.95 -7.11
N GLN A 278 -1.86 -11.93 -6.56
CA GLN A 278 -2.37 -10.57 -6.52
C GLN A 278 -2.16 -9.81 -7.84
N GLY A 279 -1.27 -10.30 -8.71
CA GLY A 279 -0.76 -9.52 -9.83
C GLY A 279 0.06 -8.30 -9.37
N ALA A 280 0.71 -8.39 -8.21
CA ALA A 280 1.47 -7.30 -7.60
C ALA A 280 2.96 -7.41 -7.95
N LEU A 281 3.32 -7.02 -9.18
CA LEU A 281 4.69 -7.08 -9.71
C LEU A 281 5.70 -6.30 -8.85
N SER A 282 5.33 -5.17 -8.24
CA SER A 282 6.23 -4.43 -7.34
C SER A 282 6.59 -5.23 -6.09
N TRP A 283 5.64 -5.99 -5.53
CA TRP A 283 5.93 -6.91 -4.44
C TRP A 283 6.73 -8.12 -4.91
N GLU A 284 6.44 -8.64 -6.10
CA GLU A 284 7.21 -9.73 -6.68
C GLU A 284 8.69 -9.34 -6.82
N LEU A 285 8.99 -8.14 -7.35
CA LEU A 285 10.37 -7.67 -7.47
C LEU A 285 11.08 -7.54 -6.11
N ARG A 286 10.41 -6.89 -5.15
CA ARG A 286 10.99 -6.65 -3.83
C ARG A 286 11.28 -7.97 -3.11
N THR A 287 10.36 -8.93 -3.18
CA THR A 287 10.58 -10.26 -2.59
C THR A 287 11.61 -11.09 -3.34
N SER A 288 11.59 -11.07 -4.68
CA SER A 288 12.63 -11.72 -5.50
C SER A 288 14.01 -11.18 -5.16
N THR A 289 14.13 -9.88 -4.89
CA THR A 289 15.39 -9.26 -4.49
C THR A 289 15.87 -9.79 -3.13
N SER A 290 14.98 -9.84 -2.13
CA SER A 290 15.28 -10.41 -0.81
C SER A 290 15.72 -11.89 -0.89
N LEU A 291 14.99 -12.72 -1.64
CA LEU A 291 15.29 -14.14 -1.78
C LEU A 291 16.57 -14.38 -2.60
N ALA A 292 16.74 -13.66 -3.70
CA ALA A 292 17.93 -13.77 -4.52
C ALA A 292 19.19 -13.36 -3.75
N ARG A 293 19.12 -12.34 -2.88
CA ARG A 293 20.20 -12.00 -1.96
C ARG A 293 20.55 -13.17 -1.02
N LEU A 294 19.54 -13.78 -0.39
CA LEU A 294 19.75 -14.96 0.47
C LEU A 294 20.40 -16.13 -0.28
N GLN A 295 19.91 -16.44 -1.49
CA GLN A 295 20.44 -17.51 -2.33
C GLN A 295 21.89 -17.22 -2.76
N HIS A 296 22.18 -15.97 -3.13
CA HIS A 296 23.53 -15.52 -3.44
C HIS A 296 24.47 -15.67 -2.23
N ASP A 297 24.05 -15.23 -1.03
CA ASP A 297 24.84 -15.35 0.20
C ASP A 297 25.13 -16.83 0.57
N GLN A 298 24.35 -17.77 0.04
CA GLN A 298 24.52 -19.22 0.17
C GLN A 298 25.29 -19.85 -1.00
N GLY A 299 25.87 -19.04 -1.90
CA GLY A 299 26.63 -19.50 -3.07
C GLY A 299 25.77 -19.95 -4.26
N ARG A 300 24.44 -19.84 -4.18
CA ARG A 300 23.50 -20.24 -5.25
C ARG A 300 23.26 -19.09 -6.24
N ILE A 301 24.34 -18.58 -6.83
CA ILE A 301 24.33 -17.39 -7.69
C ILE A 301 23.41 -17.55 -8.92
N ASN A 302 23.46 -18.72 -9.57
CA ASN A 302 22.61 -18.98 -10.74
C ASN A 302 21.12 -19.00 -10.38
N GLU A 303 20.75 -19.56 -9.23
CA GLU A 303 19.36 -19.55 -8.74
C GLU A 303 18.90 -18.12 -8.44
N ALA A 304 19.73 -17.35 -7.74
CA ALA A 304 19.47 -15.94 -7.43
C ALA A 304 19.20 -15.12 -8.69
N ARG A 305 20.04 -15.26 -9.72
CA ARG A 305 19.89 -14.56 -11.01
C ARG A 305 18.63 -15.04 -11.76
N ASN A 306 18.42 -16.35 -11.86
CA ASN A 306 17.26 -16.93 -12.55
C ASN A 306 15.92 -16.55 -11.88
N LEU A 307 15.93 -16.23 -10.59
CA LEU A 307 14.78 -15.72 -9.87
C LEU A 307 14.57 -14.22 -10.10
N LEU A 308 15.61 -13.40 -9.98
CA LEU A 308 15.49 -11.93 -9.97
C LEU A 308 15.35 -11.34 -11.37
N GLN A 309 16.10 -11.86 -12.36
CA GLN A 309 16.13 -11.31 -13.73
C GLN A 309 14.73 -11.29 -14.38
N PRO A 310 13.93 -12.38 -14.36
CA PRO A 310 12.60 -12.35 -14.99
C PRO A 310 11.62 -11.39 -14.32
N ALA A 311 11.75 -11.15 -13.01
CA ALA A 311 10.92 -10.18 -12.31
C ALA A 311 11.29 -8.75 -12.72
N TYR A 312 12.60 -8.45 -12.82
CA TYR A 312 13.12 -7.17 -13.28
C TYR A 312 12.73 -6.86 -14.74
N ASP A 313 12.88 -7.82 -15.65
CA ASP A 313 12.62 -7.63 -17.09
C ASP A 313 11.15 -7.34 -17.43
N ARG A 314 10.22 -7.61 -16.51
CA ARG A 314 8.79 -7.31 -16.67
C ARG A 314 8.45 -5.84 -16.42
N PHE A 315 9.36 -5.05 -15.86
CA PHE A 315 9.15 -3.62 -15.68
C PHE A 315 9.36 -2.87 -16.99
N SER A 316 8.42 -1.98 -17.31
CA SER A 316 8.49 -1.10 -18.49
C SER A 316 8.66 0.37 -18.14
N GLU A 317 8.51 0.72 -16.86
CA GLU A 317 8.61 2.06 -16.31
C GLU A 317 9.06 1.99 -14.84
N GLY A 318 9.36 3.14 -14.21
CA GLY A 318 9.74 3.17 -12.79
C GLY A 318 11.18 2.71 -12.49
N PHE A 319 12.08 2.77 -13.47
CA PHE A 319 13.49 2.38 -13.29
C PHE A 319 14.24 3.22 -12.24
N GLU A 320 13.76 4.42 -11.93
CA GLU A 320 14.32 5.28 -10.87
C GLU A 320 13.76 4.99 -9.47
N THR A 321 12.81 4.05 -9.34
CA THR A 321 12.26 3.70 -8.03
C THR A 321 13.23 2.85 -7.21
N ALA A 322 13.14 2.97 -5.89
CA ALA A 322 14.11 2.37 -4.96
C ALA A 322 14.28 0.84 -5.17
N ASP A 323 13.19 0.10 -5.33
CA ASP A 323 13.25 -1.35 -5.51
C ASP A 323 13.89 -1.75 -6.84
N VAL A 324 13.52 -1.06 -7.93
CA VAL A 324 14.04 -1.37 -9.28
C VAL A 324 15.54 -1.07 -9.35
N LYS A 325 15.99 0.03 -8.77
CA LYS A 325 17.43 0.35 -8.64
C LYS A 325 18.18 -0.67 -7.80
N THR A 326 17.57 -1.13 -6.70
CA THR A 326 18.18 -2.14 -5.84
C THR A 326 18.32 -3.48 -6.56
N ALA A 327 17.27 -3.93 -7.26
CA ALA A 327 17.29 -5.14 -8.07
C ALA A 327 18.35 -5.08 -9.17
N LYS A 328 18.41 -3.95 -9.90
CA LYS A 328 19.43 -3.67 -10.92
C LYS A 328 20.84 -3.80 -10.35
N ALA A 329 21.11 -3.14 -9.21
CA ALA A 329 22.41 -3.15 -8.58
C ALA A 329 22.90 -4.57 -8.23
N TYR A 330 22.00 -5.42 -7.72
CA TYR A 330 22.31 -6.83 -7.47
C TYR A 330 22.61 -7.60 -8.77
N LEU A 331 21.75 -7.48 -9.79
CA LEU A 331 21.93 -8.16 -11.08
C LEU A 331 23.23 -7.75 -11.78
N ASP A 332 23.65 -6.49 -11.64
CA ASP A 332 24.92 -5.98 -12.16
C ASP A 332 26.11 -6.49 -11.35
N SER A 333 25.97 -6.65 -10.03
CA SER A 333 27.04 -7.16 -9.15
C SER A 333 27.28 -8.68 -9.26
N TRP A 334 26.31 -9.43 -9.79
CA TRP A 334 26.39 -10.88 -9.98
C TRP A 334 26.81 -11.26 -11.40
N GLN A 335 27.30 -10.31 -12.20
CA GLN A 335 27.84 -10.56 -13.55
C GLN A 335 29.19 -11.26 -13.46
#